data_AF-A0A514WF34-F1
#
_entry.id   AF-A0A514WF34-F1
#
_cell.length_a   1.000
_cell.length_b   1.000
_cell.length_c   1.000
_cell.angle_alpha   90.00
_cell.angle_beta   90.00
_cell.angle_gamma   90.00
#
_symmetry.space_group_name_H-M   'P 1'
#
loop_
_entity.id
_entity.type
_entity.pdbx_description
1 polymer ?
#
loop_
_entity_poly.entity_id
_entity_poly.type
_entity_poly.pdbx_seq_one_letter_code
_entity_poly.pdbx_strand_id
1 'polypeptide(L)'
;MSARPLLALLSGTLFGAGLALSGMMDPSRVRGFLDVGGAWDPTLAFVMGGALIVMALAWGLQRRMLKPVAAERFELPGTRLIDARLVGGAALFGIGWGLGGLCPGPALASLALNPLPAAVFVTGMVLGMIALRLFDRA
;
A
#
# COMPACT_ATOMS: atom_id res chain seq x y z
N MET A 1 -3.16 5.56 -27.25
CA MET A 1 -3.67 5.97 -25.91
C MET A 1 -4.75 5.06 -25.31
N SER A 2 -5.17 3.95 -25.93
CA SER A 2 -6.30 3.14 -25.42
C SER A 2 -5.96 2.00 -24.44
N ALA A 3 -4.69 1.64 -24.23
CA ALA A 3 -4.33 0.47 -23.42
C ALA A 3 -4.19 0.74 -21.91
N ARG A 4 -4.10 2.01 -21.47
CA ARG A 4 -3.90 2.38 -20.06
C ARG A 4 -4.98 1.81 -19.11
N PRO A 5 -6.30 1.96 -19.35
CA PRO A 5 -7.30 1.43 -18.44
C PRO A 5 -7.26 -0.11 -18.37
N LEU A 6 -6.97 -0.78 -19.49
CA LEU A 6 -6.82 -2.22 -19.53
C LEU A 6 -5.61 -2.69 -18.70
N LEU A 7 -4.47 -2.03 -18.85
CA LEU A 7 -3.27 -2.32 -18.05
C LEU A 7 -3.49 -2.05 -16.56
N ALA A 8 -4.21 -0.98 -16.22
CA ALA A 8 -4.57 -0.67 -14.83
C ALA A 8 -5.50 -1.75 -14.25
N LEU A 9 -6.51 -2.18 -15.00
CA LEU A 9 -7.43 -3.24 -14.59
C LEU A 9 -6.67 -4.56 -14.39
N LEU A 10 -5.83 -4.97 -15.34
CA LEU A 10 -5.00 -6.18 -15.24
C LEU A 10 -4.03 -6.13 -14.05
N SER A 11 -3.41 -4.97 -13.81
CA SER A 11 -2.50 -4.80 -12.68
C SER A 11 -3.25 -4.87 -11.35
N GLY A 12 -4.44 -4.25 -11.27
CA GLY A 12 -5.30 -4.26 -10.10
C GLY A 12 -5.85 -5.66 -9.78
N THR A 13 -6.30 -6.40 -10.80
CA THR A 13 -6.76 -7.79 -10.61
C THR A 13 -5.63 -8.72 -10.22
N LEU A 14 -4.44 -8.59 -10.82
CA LEU A 14 -3.26 -9.37 -10.43
C LEU A 14 -2.85 -9.08 -8.98
N PHE A 15 -2.84 -7.81 -8.59
CA PHE A 15 -2.54 -7.39 -7.22
C PHE A 15 -3.57 -7.93 -6.23
N GLY A 16 -4.87 -7.78 -6.51
CA GLY A 16 -5.95 -8.30 -5.67
C GLY A 16 -5.91 -9.82 -5.55
N ALA A 17 -5.67 -10.54 -6.65
CA ALA A 17 -5.49 -11.99 -6.64
C ALA A 17 -4.29 -12.41 -5.78
N GLY A 18 -3.15 -11.70 -5.89
CA GLY A 18 -1.99 -11.94 -5.05
C GLY A 18 -2.28 -11.73 -3.55
N LEU A 19 -3.04 -10.69 -3.21
CA LEU A 19 -3.49 -10.45 -1.82
C LEU A 19 -4.42 -11.54 -1.30
N ALA A 20 -5.31 -12.05 -2.15
CA ALA A 20 -6.22 -13.15 -1.80
C ALA A 20 -5.48 -14.45 -1.57
N LEU A 21 -4.57 -14.81 -2.48
CA LEU A 21 -3.78 -16.03 -2.37
C LEU A 21 -2.79 -16.01 -1.20
N SER A 22 -2.22 -14.85 -0.89
CA SER A 22 -1.28 -14.69 0.23
C SER A 22 -1.97 -14.55 1.60
N GLY A 23 -3.29 -14.38 1.65
CA GLY A 23 -4.03 -14.16 2.90
C GLY A 23 -3.79 -12.79 3.54
N MET A 24 -3.17 -11.84 2.82
CA MET A 24 -2.79 -10.52 3.34
C MET A 24 -3.97 -9.55 3.52
N MET A 25 -5.18 -10.01 3.17
CA MET A 25 -6.43 -9.33 3.50
C MET A 25 -6.89 -9.58 4.94
N ASP A 26 -6.29 -10.55 5.64
CA ASP A 26 -6.59 -10.81 7.05
C ASP A 26 -5.72 -9.91 7.97
N PRO A 27 -6.35 -9.03 8.78
CA PRO A 27 -5.64 -8.19 9.73
C PRO A 27 -4.82 -8.96 10.78
N SER A 28 -5.16 -10.22 11.04
CA SER A 28 -4.44 -11.08 11.99
C SER A 28 -2.99 -11.30 11.57
N ARG A 29 -2.70 -11.37 10.26
CA ARG A 29 -1.34 -11.58 9.71
C ARG A 29 -0.41 -10.43 10.05
N VAL A 30 -0.92 -9.20 9.95
CA VAL A 30 -0.18 -8.01 10.32
C VAL A 30 0.09 -7.99 11.82
N ARG A 31 -0.93 -8.24 12.64
CA ARG A 31 -0.77 -8.22 14.10
C ARG A 31 0.16 -9.32 14.59
N GLY A 32 0.05 -10.54 14.04
CA GLY A 32 0.95 -11.66 14.34
C GLY A 32 2.40 -11.37 13.96
N PHE A 33 2.64 -10.63 12.86
CA PHE A 33 4.00 -10.19 12.53
C PHE A 33 4.57 -9.17 13.53
N LEU A 34 3.72 -8.33 14.13
CA LEU A 34 4.15 -7.36 15.14
C LEU A 34 4.26 -7.94 16.55
N ASP A 35 3.65 -9.10 16.79
CA ASP A 35 3.71 -9.81 18.07
C ASP A 35 5.04 -10.57 18.23
N VAL A 36 6.16 -9.84 18.23
CA VAL A 36 7.52 -10.40 18.33
C VAL A 36 7.75 -11.09 19.68
N GLY A 37 7.01 -10.71 20.73
CA GLY A 37 7.09 -11.29 22.07
C GLY A 37 6.16 -12.48 22.32
N GLY A 38 5.29 -12.81 21.36
CA GLY A 38 4.26 -13.84 21.51
C GLY A 38 4.29 -14.86 20.37
N ALA A 39 3.15 -15.05 19.72
CA ALA A 39 2.99 -16.04 18.64
C ALA A 39 3.35 -15.41 17.29
N TRP A 40 4.64 -15.08 17.12
CA TRP A 40 5.13 -14.34 15.96
C TRP A 40 4.89 -15.07 14.63
N ASP A 41 4.22 -14.41 13.69
CA ASP A 41 3.93 -14.91 12.34
C ASP A 41 4.85 -14.23 11.28
N PRO A 42 5.82 -14.94 10.67
CA PRO A 42 6.74 -14.37 9.69
C PRO A 42 6.13 -14.20 8.29
N THR A 43 4.87 -14.58 8.06
CA THR A 43 4.21 -14.54 6.74
C THR A 43 4.33 -13.18 6.06
N LEU A 44 4.12 -12.09 6.81
CA LEU A 44 4.23 -10.72 6.28
C LEU A 44 5.65 -10.42 5.75
N ALA A 45 6.71 -10.90 6.42
CA ALA A 45 8.08 -10.68 5.97
C ALA A 45 8.38 -11.37 4.65
N PHE A 46 7.87 -12.57 4.41
CA PHE A 46 8.06 -13.27 3.14
C PHE A 46 7.35 -12.56 1.98
N VAL A 47 6.09 -12.16 2.18
CA VAL A 47 5.33 -11.46 1.16
C VAL A 47 5.92 -10.07 0.88
N MET A 48 6.23 -9.32 1.93
CA MET A 48 6.88 -8.00 1.82
C MET A 48 8.26 -8.12 1.17
N GLY A 49 9.08 -9.10 1.58
CA GLY A 49 10.40 -9.34 1.01
C GLY A 49 10.32 -9.67 -0.49
N GLY A 50 9.40 -10.55 -0.89
CA GLY A 50 9.16 -10.85 -2.31
C GLY A 50 8.75 -9.60 -3.10
N ALA A 51 7.84 -8.79 -2.57
CA ALA A 51 7.41 -7.55 -3.22
C ALA A 51 8.56 -6.54 -3.34
N LEU A 52 9.39 -6.39 -2.30
CA LEU A 52 10.54 -5.49 -2.30
C LEU A 52 11.60 -5.90 -3.32
N ILE A 53 11.89 -7.19 -3.47
CA ILE A 53 12.84 -7.69 -4.47
C ILE A 53 12.34 -7.37 -5.89
N VAL A 54 11.07 -7.66 -6.18
CA VAL A 54 10.47 -7.35 -7.49
C VAL A 54 10.51 -5.85 -7.76
N MET A 55 10.19 -5.01 -6.77
CA MET A 55 10.25 -3.56 -6.91
C MET A 55 11.69 -3.05 -7.10
N ALA A 56 12.67 -3.61 -6.39
CA ALA A 56 14.08 -3.25 -6.56
C ALA A 56 14.57 -3.52 -7.98
N LEU A 57 14.20 -4.68 -8.54
CA LEU A 57 14.48 -5.02 -9.95
C LEU A 57 13.77 -4.06 -10.91
N ALA A 58 12.50 -3.75 -10.65
CA ALA A 58 11.73 -2.81 -11.47
C ALA A 58 12.37 -1.41 -11.47
N TRP A 59 12.87 -0.93 -10.33
CA TRP A 59 13.60 0.33 -10.24
C TRP A 59 14.94 0.29 -10.98
N GLY A 60 15.68 -0.83 -10.89
CA GLY A 60 16.91 -1.03 -11.65
C GLY A 60 16.70 -0.97 -13.16
N LEU A 61 15.62 -1.60 -13.64
CA LEU A 61 15.21 -1.53 -15.05
C LEU A 61 14.74 -0.13 -15.44
N GLN A 62 13.94 0.52 -14.60
CA GLN A 62 13.43 1.87 -14.82
C GLN A 62 14.55 2.87 -15.09
N ARG A 63 15.68 2.79 -14.37
CA ARG A 63 16.85 3.66 -14.60
C ARG A 63 17.47 3.51 -15.98
N ARG A 64 17.25 2.38 -16.67
CA ARG A 64 17.73 2.12 -18.04
C ARG A 64 16.72 2.50 -19.11
N MET A 65 15.48 2.84 -18.74
CA MET A 65 14.42 3.19 -19.67
C MET A 65 14.34 4.71 -19.86
N LEU A 66 14.29 5.15 -21.12
CA LEU A 66 14.10 6.57 -21.46
C LEU A 66 12.68 7.06 -21.13
N LYS A 67 11.66 6.20 -21.32
CA LYS A 67 10.26 6.51 -21.05
C LYS A 67 9.48 5.24 -20.65
N PRO A 68 8.37 5.36 -19.91
CA PRO A 68 7.52 4.23 -19.61
C PRO A 68 6.83 3.69 -20.86
N VAL A 69 6.51 2.40 -20.86
CA VAL A 69 5.88 1.71 -22.01
C VAL A 69 4.47 2.22 -22.29
N ALA A 70 3.71 2.52 -21.23
CA ALA A 70 2.29 2.90 -21.34
C ALA A 70 2.01 4.37 -20.99
N ALA A 71 3.04 5.19 -20.72
CA ALA A 71 2.88 6.59 -20.36
C ALA A 71 3.91 7.48 -21.10
N GLU A 72 3.74 8.80 -21.03
CA GLU A 72 4.64 9.75 -21.72
C GLU A 72 5.92 9.99 -20.94
N ARG A 73 5.85 9.96 -19.61
CA ARG A 73 6.97 10.18 -18.69
C ARG A 73 6.77 9.38 -17.41
N PHE A 74 7.88 9.09 -16.71
CA PHE A 74 7.80 8.57 -15.35
C PHE A 74 7.41 9.69 -14.38
N GLU A 75 6.47 9.42 -13.48
CA GLU A 75 6.14 10.31 -12.35
C GLU A 75 6.86 9.79 -11.11
N LEU A 76 8.11 10.22 -10.94
CA LEU A 76 8.94 9.86 -9.80
C LEU A 76 8.79 10.92 -8.69
N PRO A 77 8.90 10.54 -7.40
CA PRO A 77 8.90 11.50 -6.31
C PRO A 77 10.01 12.55 -6.49
N GLY A 78 9.63 13.83 -6.47
CA GLY A 78 10.57 14.95 -6.66
C GLY A 78 11.37 15.34 -5.42
N THR A 79 11.04 14.80 -4.24
CA THR A 79 11.69 15.13 -2.97
C THR A 79 12.29 13.89 -2.33
N ARG A 80 13.49 14.06 -1.75
CA ARG A 80 14.13 13.06 -0.87
C ARG A 80 14.29 13.58 0.56
N LEU A 81 13.61 14.68 0.87
CA LEU A 81 13.72 15.35 2.15
C LEU A 81 12.91 14.58 3.18
N ILE A 82 13.59 14.19 4.25
CA ILE A 82 12.95 13.65 5.45
C ILE A 82 12.71 14.86 6.34
N ASP A 83 11.46 15.33 6.39
CA ASP A 83 11.04 16.45 7.22
C ASP A 83 10.19 15.98 8.41
N ALA A 84 9.97 16.87 9.38
CA ALA A 84 9.18 16.55 10.57
C ALA A 84 7.73 16.14 10.24
N ARG A 85 7.18 16.68 9.14
CA ARG A 85 5.83 16.34 8.65
C ARG A 85 5.77 14.88 8.16
N LEU A 86 6.76 14.43 7.40
CA LEU A 86 6.87 13.05 6.94
C LEU A 86 7.08 12.09 8.10
N VAL A 87 8.00 12.42 9.03
CA VAL A 87 8.27 11.56 10.19
C VAL A 87 7.03 11.43 11.08
N GLY A 88 6.37 12.55 11.38
CA GLY A 88 5.13 12.56 12.17
C GLY A 88 3.99 11.81 11.49
N GLY A 89 3.80 12.01 10.19
CA GLY A 89 2.82 11.29 9.39
C GLY A 89 3.08 9.79 9.31
N ALA A 90 4.35 9.38 9.12
CA ALA A 90 4.75 7.98 9.10
C ALA A 90 4.53 7.29 10.45
N ALA A 91 4.83 7.97 11.56
CA ALA A 91 4.57 7.46 12.90
C ALA A 91 3.05 7.26 13.14
N LEU A 92 2.24 8.27 12.82
CA LEU A 92 0.78 8.18 12.97
C LEU A 92 0.17 7.07 12.10
N PHE A 93 0.63 6.96 10.84
CA PHE A 93 0.22 5.89 9.94
C PHE A 93 0.64 4.52 10.46
N GLY A 94 1.87 4.38 10.96
CA GLY A 94 2.38 3.13 11.52
C GLY A 94 1.60 2.67 12.75
N ILE A 95 1.23 3.59 13.65
CA ILE A 95 0.37 3.31 14.81
C ILE A 95 -1.01 2.82 14.34
N GLY A 96 -1.64 3.54 13.41
CA GLY A 96 -2.95 3.17 12.87
C GLY A 96 -2.92 1.81 12.18
N TRP A 97 -1.87 1.54 11.40
CA TRP A 97 -1.66 0.27 10.73
C TRP A 97 -1.46 -0.88 11.73
N GLY A 98 -0.67 -0.69 12.79
CA GLY A 98 -0.44 -1.71 13.81
C GLY A 98 -1.71 -2.06 14.60
N LEU A 99 -2.53 -1.05 14.92
CA LEU A 99 -3.81 -1.24 15.61
C LEU A 99 -4.84 -1.91 14.68
N GLY A 100 -5.00 -1.38 13.46
CA GLY A 100 -6.02 -1.81 12.51
C GLY A 100 -5.69 -3.11 11.77
N GLY A 101 -4.40 -3.44 11.64
CA GLY A 101 -3.91 -4.59 10.87
C GLY A 101 -4.19 -4.48 9.36
N LEU A 102 -4.60 -3.32 8.87
CA LEU A 102 -4.98 -3.11 7.47
C LEU A 102 -4.13 -2.01 6.83
N CYS A 103 -3.69 -2.27 5.61
CA CYS A 103 -3.09 -1.29 4.71
C CYS A 103 -4.14 -0.77 3.71
N PRO A 104 -3.93 0.39 3.05
CA PRO A 104 -4.84 0.90 2.03
C PRO A 104 -5.16 -0.08 0.89
N GLY A 105 -4.16 -0.80 0.38
CA GLY A 105 -4.33 -1.78 -0.70
C GLY A 105 -5.22 -2.97 -0.29
N PRO A 106 -4.82 -3.74 0.73
CA PRO A 106 -5.66 -4.78 1.32
C PRO A 106 -7.03 -4.29 1.77
N ALA A 107 -7.16 -3.09 2.34
CA ALA A 107 -8.46 -2.55 2.75
C ALA A 107 -9.41 -2.38 1.56
N LEU A 108 -8.92 -1.88 0.42
CA LEU A 108 -9.72 -1.78 -0.80
C LEU A 108 -10.07 -3.15 -1.37
N ALA A 109 -9.14 -4.11 -1.37
CA ALA A 109 -9.40 -5.47 -1.80
C ALA A 109 -10.42 -6.19 -0.88
N SER A 110 -10.31 -5.97 0.43
CA SER A 110 -11.19 -6.53 1.46
C SER A 110 -12.61 -6.00 1.40
N LEU A 111 -12.89 -4.88 0.72
CA LEU A 111 -14.27 -4.45 0.46
C LEU A 111 -15.09 -5.52 -0.27
N ALA A 112 -14.44 -6.36 -1.09
CA ALA A 112 -15.10 -7.45 -1.80
C ALA A 112 -15.38 -8.69 -0.94
N LEU A 113 -14.62 -8.90 0.13
CA LEU A 113 -14.68 -10.12 0.96
C LEU A 113 -15.26 -9.90 2.36
N ASN A 114 -14.94 -8.77 2.98
CA ASN A 114 -15.40 -8.38 4.31
C ASN A 114 -15.74 -6.87 4.34
N PRO A 115 -16.89 -6.48 3.76
CA PRO A 115 -17.18 -5.10 3.41
C PRO A 115 -17.33 -4.18 4.62
N LEU A 116 -17.90 -4.67 5.73
CA LEU A 116 -18.19 -3.82 6.90
C LEU A 116 -16.92 -3.30 7.59
N PRO A 117 -15.97 -4.15 8.05
CA PRO A 117 -14.72 -3.67 8.64
C PRO A 117 -13.86 -2.89 7.65
N ALA A 118 -13.82 -3.34 6.39
CA ALA A 118 -13.08 -2.66 5.34
C ALA A 118 -13.64 -1.25 5.07
N ALA A 119 -14.96 -1.09 5.02
CA ALA A 119 -15.62 0.20 4.83
C ALA A 119 -15.28 1.16 5.98
N VAL A 120 -15.34 0.71 7.24
CA VAL A 120 -14.97 1.56 8.39
C VAL A 120 -13.53 2.06 8.26
N PHE A 121 -12.58 1.18 7.92
CA PHE A 121 -11.19 1.57 7.71
C PHE A 121 -11.04 2.55 6.54
N VAL A 122 -11.63 2.23 5.38
CA VAL A 122 -11.53 3.04 4.16
C VAL A 122 -12.14 4.41 4.37
N THR A 123 -13.30 4.50 5.03
CA THR A 123 -13.93 5.79 5.36
C THR A 123 -13.05 6.60 6.29
N GLY A 124 -12.51 6.01 7.37
CA GLY A 124 -11.59 6.70 8.26
C GLY A 124 -10.34 7.21 7.55
N MET A 125 -9.74 6.39 6.69
CA MET A 125 -8.59 6.74 5.86
C MET A 125 -8.91 7.92 4.93
N VAL A 126 -10.04 7.88 4.22
CA VAL A 126 -10.47 8.94 3.30
C VAL A 126 -10.75 10.24 4.05
N LEU A 127 -11.44 10.18 5.20
CA LEU A 127 -11.70 11.34 6.03
C LEU A 127 -10.40 11.98 6.55
N GLY A 128 -9.43 11.17 6.99
CA GLY A 128 -8.11 11.66 7.40
C GLY A 128 -7.36 12.36 6.26
N MET A 129 -7.38 11.78 5.05
CA MET A 129 -6.78 12.40 3.87
C MET A 129 -7.46 13.72 3.48
N ILE A 130 -8.80 13.79 3.58
CA ILE A 130 -9.55 15.02 3.30
C ILE A 130 -9.24 16.08 4.35
N ALA A 131 -9.26 15.72 5.65
CA ALA A 131 -8.96 16.64 6.74
C ALA A 131 -7.58 17.27 6.57
N LEU A 132 -6.54 16.46 6.32
CA LEU A 132 -5.18 16.97 6.11
C LEU A 132 -5.10 17.91 4.90
N ARG A 133 -5.78 17.57 3.80
CA ARG A 133 -5.85 18.43 2.61
C ARG A 133 -6.57 19.76 2.87
N LEU A 134 -7.55 19.79 3.78
CA LEU A 134 -8.21 21.03 4.18
C LEU A 134 -7.31 21.88 5.08
N PHE A 135 -6.60 21.27 6.03
CA PHE A 135 -5.62 21.96 6.87
C PHE A 135 -4.46 22.54 6.08
N ASP A 136 -3.95 21.84 5.07
CA ASP A 136 -2.85 22.33 4.23
C ASP A 136 -3.28 23.43 3.23
N ARG A 137 -4.59 23.61 3.02
CA ARG A 137 -5.15 24.66 2.16
C ARG A 137 -5.60 25.91 2.92
N ALA A 138 -5.71 25.82 4.25
CA ALA A 138 -6.08 26.92 5.14
C ALA A 138 -4.83 27.73 5.56
#